data_AF-A0A2G4JEF0-F1
#
_entry.id   AF-A0A2G4JEF0-F1
#
_cell.length_a   1.000
_cell.length_b   1.000
_cell.length_c   1.000
_cell.angle_alpha   90.00
_cell.angle_beta   90.00
_cell.angle_gamma   90.00
#
_symmetry.space_group_name_H-M   'P 1'
#
loop_
_entity.id
_entity.type
_entity.pdbx_description
1 polymer ?
#
loop_
_entity_poly.entity_id
_entity_poly.type
_entity_poly.pdbx_seq_one_letter_code
_entity_poly.pdbx_strand_id
1 'polypeptide(L)'
;MQYFQALKAGQKRVAIAREYLNTLTNGKAMPALALRDNKSNIWEPVGEENLYAFVDESAGFVLTDNSGYILALVDKNGISKTIVQGVTKEQKKSLEVSFQKDSILEYKGKVILPV
;
A
#
# COMPACT_ATOMS: atom_id res chain seq x y z
N MET A 1 8.93 4.73 20.82
CA MET A 1 9.25 3.28 20.88
C MET A 1 10.72 3.07 20.55
N GLN A 2 11.35 1.98 21.01
CA GLN A 2 12.67 1.56 20.53
C GLN A 2 12.52 1.10 19.07
N TYR A 3 13.42 1.52 18.16
CA TYR A 3 13.35 1.25 16.70
C TYR A 3 12.91 -0.17 16.35
N PHE A 4 13.49 -1.16 17.02
CA PHE A 4 13.23 -2.58 16.78
C PHE A 4 11.77 -3.01 17.07
N GLN A 5 11.15 -2.43 18.10
CA GLN A 5 9.75 -2.72 18.45
C GLN A 5 8.79 -2.12 17.40
N ALA A 6 9.07 -0.90 16.95
CA ALA A 6 8.30 -0.25 15.89
C ALA A 6 8.45 -1.03 14.57
N LEU A 7 9.66 -1.46 14.22
CA LEU A 7 9.90 -2.23 13.00
C LEU A 7 9.15 -3.56 13.02
N LYS A 8 9.21 -4.31 14.14
CA LYS A 8 8.52 -5.60 14.28
C LYS A 8 6.99 -5.46 14.17
N ALA A 9 6.42 -4.44 14.82
CA ALA A 9 4.99 -4.14 14.72
C ALA A 9 4.62 -3.74 13.28
N GLY A 10 5.43 -2.91 12.64
CA GLY A 10 5.26 -2.50 11.25
C GLY A 10 5.29 -3.66 10.26
N GLN A 11 6.29 -4.53 10.38
CA GLN A 11 6.43 -5.73 9.54
C GLN A 11 5.22 -6.65 9.67
N LYS A 12 4.68 -6.84 10.87
CA LYS A 12 3.46 -7.63 11.09
C LYS A 12 2.27 -7.02 10.34
N ARG A 13 2.11 -5.69 10.41
CA ARG A 13 1.02 -4.98 9.70
C ARG A 13 1.18 -5.07 8.18
N VAL A 14 2.41 -4.95 7.68
CA VAL A 14 2.73 -5.14 6.26
C VAL A 14 2.43 -6.57 5.80
N ALA A 15 2.79 -7.58 6.60
CA ALA A 15 2.51 -8.98 6.27
C ALA A 15 1.00 -9.22 6.14
N ILE A 16 0.20 -8.77 7.11
CA ILE A 16 -1.26 -8.91 7.09
C ILE A 16 -1.86 -8.22 5.85
N ALA A 17 -1.44 -6.98 5.57
CA ALA A 17 -1.94 -6.23 4.41
C ALA A 17 -1.53 -6.91 3.08
N ARG A 18 -0.32 -7.45 3.01
CA ARG A 18 0.20 -8.19 1.86
C ARG A 18 -0.57 -9.48 1.64
N GLU A 19 -0.84 -10.25 2.71
CA GLU A 19 -1.62 -11.47 2.63
C GLU A 19 -3.04 -11.19 2.11
N TYR A 20 -3.69 -10.16 2.64
CA TYR A 20 -4.99 -9.71 2.15
C TYR A 20 -4.94 -9.38 0.65
N LEU A 21 -3.99 -8.53 0.24
CA LEU A 21 -3.87 -8.13 -1.16
C LEU A 21 -3.53 -9.30 -2.08
N ASN A 22 -2.73 -10.26 -1.61
CA ASN A 22 -2.43 -11.50 -2.33
C ASN A 22 -3.65 -12.37 -2.61
N THR A 23 -4.66 -12.37 -1.73
CA THR A 23 -5.92 -13.09 -1.99
C THR A 23 -6.67 -12.51 -3.19
N LEU A 24 -6.52 -11.20 -3.44
CA LEU A 24 -7.18 -10.48 -4.53
C LEU A 24 -6.34 -10.43 -5.81
N THR A 25 -5.01 -10.39 -5.68
CA THR A 25 -4.07 -10.19 -6.80
C THR A 25 -3.21 -11.42 -7.10
N ASN A 26 -3.64 -12.59 -6.64
CA ASN A 26 -3.05 -13.89 -6.96
C ASN A 26 -1.54 -13.98 -6.66
N GLY A 27 -1.11 -13.46 -5.50
CA GLY A 27 0.29 -13.53 -5.06
C GLY A 27 1.20 -12.38 -5.54
N LYS A 28 0.67 -11.40 -6.29
CA LYS A 28 1.45 -10.28 -6.83
C LYS A 28 1.79 -9.17 -5.82
N ALA A 29 1.31 -9.24 -4.57
CA ALA A 29 1.52 -8.18 -3.59
C ALA A 29 2.93 -8.20 -3.01
N MET A 30 3.58 -7.04 -3.11
CA MET A 30 4.92 -6.79 -2.62
C MET A 30 4.86 -5.97 -1.32
N PRO A 31 5.69 -6.28 -0.31
CA PRO A 31 5.82 -5.44 0.87
C PRO A 31 6.46 -4.09 0.51
N ALA A 32 6.06 -3.02 1.19
CA ALA A 32 6.55 -1.66 0.95
C ALA A 32 7.18 -1.05 2.22
N LEU A 33 6.47 -0.19 2.94
CA LEU A 33 6.98 0.54 4.10
C LEU A 33 6.39 -0.01 5.40
N ALA A 34 7.27 -0.45 6.31
CA ALA A 34 6.90 -0.92 7.65
C ALA A 34 6.94 0.19 8.72
N LEU A 35 7.67 1.27 8.46
CA LEU A 35 7.86 2.37 9.39
C LEU A 35 7.32 3.66 8.79
N ARG A 36 6.87 4.56 9.66
CA ARG A 36 6.52 5.92 9.28
C ARG A 36 7.74 6.81 9.32
N ASP A 37 7.96 7.56 8.24
CA ASP A 37 8.85 8.72 8.26
C ASP A 37 8.07 9.87 8.90
N ASN A 38 8.20 10.02 10.22
CA ASN A 38 8.02 11.34 10.81
C ASN A 38 9.41 11.98 10.75
N LYS A 39 9.52 13.27 10.41
CA LYS A 39 10.80 14.00 10.39
C LYS A 39 11.39 14.19 11.81
N SER A 40 11.06 13.32 12.74
CA SER A 40 11.50 13.30 14.13
C SER A 40 12.34 12.03 14.36
N ASN A 41 13.21 12.04 15.37
CA ASN A 41 14.01 10.86 15.75
C ASN A 41 13.17 9.74 16.42
N ILE A 42 11.85 9.69 16.16
CA ILE A 42 10.92 8.77 16.80
C ILE A 42 10.38 7.80 15.75
N TRP A 43 10.84 6.56 15.80
CA TRP A 43 10.35 5.52 14.90
C TRP A 43 8.97 5.02 15.31
N GLU A 44 8.01 5.16 14.41
CA GLU A 44 6.64 4.70 14.59
C GLU A 44 6.30 3.64 13.54
N PRO A 45 5.60 2.55 13.91
CA PRO A 45 5.12 1.58 12.93
C PRO A 45 4.11 2.21 11.99
N VAL A 46 4.09 1.75 10.74
CA VAL A 46 3.01 2.04 9.79
C VAL A 46 1.66 1.67 10.39
N GLY A 47 0.60 2.45 10.16
CA GLY A 47 -0.65 2.25 10.88
C GLY A 47 -1.44 1.02 10.44
N GLU A 48 -2.45 0.70 11.24
CA GLU A 48 -3.27 -0.51 11.08
C GLU A 48 -4.33 -0.34 10.00
N GLU A 49 -4.70 0.90 9.70
CA GLU A 49 -5.73 1.27 8.73
C GLU A 49 -5.32 0.80 7.33
N ASN A 50 -6.20 0.05 6.67
CA ASN A 50 -6.01 -0.37 5.29
C ASN A 50 -6.90 0.54 4.44
N LEU A 51 -6.28 1.41 3.66
CA LEU A 51 -6.95 2.23 2.67
C LEU A 51 -6.34 1.89 1.31
N TYR A 52 -7.15 1.78 0.27
CA TYR A 52 -6.63 1.47 -1.06
C TYR A 52 -6.38 2.75 -1.85
N ALA A 53 -5.30 2.81 -2.61
CA ALA A 53 -5.00 3.89 -3.53
C ALA A 53 -4.50 3.32 -4.85
N PHE A 54 -4.99 3.86 -5.96
CA PHE A 54 -4.45 3.58 -7.28
C PHE A 54 -3.53 4.72 -7.69
N VAL A 55 -2.26 4.40 -7.89
CA VAL A 55 -1.23 5.31 -8.39
C VAL A 55 -0.99 5.00 -9.86
N ASP A 56 -0.96 6.05 -10.68
CA ASP A 56 -0.71 5.98 -12.12
C ASP A 56 0.67 6.60 -12.44
N GLU A 57 1.18 6.36 -13.64
CA GLU A 57 2.45 6.88 -14.18
C GLU A 57 2.61 8.40 -13.97
N SER A 58 1.50 9.13 -13.93
CA SER A 58 1.43 10.57 -13.67
C SER A 58 1.98 11.01 -12.30
N ALA A 59 2.20 10.10 -11.35
CA ALA A 59 2.71 10.40 -10.01
C ALA A 59 4.26 10.42 -9.88
N GLY A 60 4.99 10.38 -11.00
CA GLY A 60 6.46 10.46 -11.02
C GLY A 60 7.16 9.11 -10.92
N PHE A 61 6.45 8.01 -11.24
CA PHE A 61 7.01 6.66 -11.33
C PHE A 61 7.08 6.28 -12.81
N VAL A 62 8.28 5.98 -13.31
CA VAL A 62 8.47 5.49 -14.69
C VAL A 62 8.02 4.03 -14.72
N LEU A 63 6.77 3.79 -15.10
CA LEU A 63 6.37 2.46 -15.54
C LEU A 63 7.02 2.25 -16.91
N THR A 64 7.99 1.35 -16.99
CA THR A 64 8.61 0.96 -18.26
C THR A 64 7.62 0.26 -19.22
N ASP A 65 6.46 -0.14 -18.71
CA ASP A 65 5.35 -0.70 -19.47
C ASP A 65 4.10 0.18 -19.29
N ASN A 66 3.79 0.91 -20.37
CA ASN A 66 2.79 1.97 -20.51
C ASN A 66 1.32 1.49 -20.39
N SER A 67 1.00 0.58 -19.45
CA SER A 67 -0.28 -0.15 -19.47
C SER A 67 -0.81 -0.65 -18.11
N GLY A 68 -0.32 -0.12 -16.97
CA GLY A 68 -0.77 -0.59 -15.65
C GLY A 68 -0.89 0.50 -14.59
N TYR A 69 -1.81 0.29 -13.64
CA TYR A 69 -1.89 1.01 -12.39
C TYR A 69 -1.05 0.30 -11.32
N ILE A 70 -0.54 1.05 -10.36
CA ILE A 70 -0.01 0.53 -9.12
C ILE A 70 -1.10 0.64 -8.06
N LEU A 71 -1.50 -0.49 -7.51
CA LEU A 71 -2.40 -0.53 -6.36
C LEU A 71 -1.55 -0.54 -5.09
N ALA A 72 -1.74 0.45 -4.23
CA ALA A 72 -1.08 0.54 -2.94
C ALA A 72 -2.12 0.46 -1.81
N LEU A 73 -1.87 -0.38 -0.80
CA LEU A 73 -2.57 -0.28 0.47
C LEU A 73 -1.78 0.64 1.38
N VAL A 74 -2.41 1.73 1.78
CA VAL A 74 -1.81 2.79 2.57
C VAL A 74 -2.50 2.91 3.93
N ASP A 75 -1.77 3.48 4.87
CA ASP A 75 -2.31 3.99 6.12
C ASP A 75 -2.98 5.37 5.93
N LYS A 76 -3.69 5.89 6.94
CA LYS A 76 -4.27 7.26 6.91
C LYS A 76 -3.28 8.38 6.55
N ASN A 77 -1.99 8.16 6.80
CA ASN A 77 -0.93 9.11 6.48
C ASN A 77 -0.43 8.98 5.03
N GLY A 78 -0.99 8.07 4.23
CA GLY A 78 -0.59 7.82 2.85
C GLY A 78 0.60 6.88 2.69
N ILE A 79 1.12 6.32 3.78
CA ILE A 79 2.30 5.43 3.76
C ILE A 79 1.90 4.04 3.26
N SER A 80 2.49 3.61 2.14
CA SER A 80 2.16 2.31 1.53
C SER A 80 2.75 1.15 2.33
N LYS A 81 1.89 0.25 2.80
CA LYS A 81 2.26 -1.02 3.44
C LYS A 81 2.62 -2.09 2.43
N THR A 82 1.83 -2.18 1.36
CA THR A 82 2.02 -3.16 0.28
C THR A 82 1.57 -2.55 -1.03
N ILE A 83 2.20 -2.99 -2.12
CA ILE A 83 1.91 -2.51 -3.46
C ILE A 83 1.79 -3.68 -4.42
N VAL A 84 1.01 -3.50 -5.47
CA VAL A 84 0.89 -4.40 -6.62
C VAL A 84 1.06 -3.54 -7.86
N GLN A 85 2.07 -3.89 -8.66
CA GLN A 85 2.34 -3.22 -9.94
C GLN A 85 1.72 -4.01 -11.09
N GLY A 86 1.43 -3.35 -12.21
CA GLY A 86 0.86 -4.00 -13.39
C GLY A 86 -0.62 -4.34 -13.27
N VAL A 87 -1.40 -3.55 -12.53
CA VAL A 87 -2.86 -3.72 -12.44
C VAL A 87 -3.51 -3.12 -13.69
N THR A 88 -4.23 -3.91 -14.47
CA THR A 88 -4.94 -3.40 -15.66
C THR A 88 -6.21 -2.63 -15.28
N LYS A 89 -6.77 -1.84 -16.20
CA LYS A 89 -8.07 -1.13 -15.99
C LYS A 89 -9.19 -2.06 -15.56
N GLU A 90 -9.24 -3.27 -16.12
CA GLU A 90 -10.24 -4.29 -15.79
C GLU A 90 -10.03 -4.86 -14.38
N GLN A 91 -8.78 -5.20 -14.03
CA GLN A 91 -8.45 -5.65 -12.67
C GLN A 91 -8.74 -4.57 -11.64
N LYS A 92 -8.42 -3.30 -11.93
CA LYS A 92 -8.74 -2.16 -11.07
C LYS A 92 -10.23 -2.14 -10.69
N LYS A 93 -11.14 -2.24 -11.66
CA LYS A 93 -12.59 -2.27 -11.38
C LYS A 93 -13.00 -3.45 -10.52
N SER A 94 -12.45 -4.64 -10.78
CA SER A 94 -12.73 -5.83 -9.98
C SER A 94 -12.24 -5.69 -8.53
N LEU A 95 -11.06 -5.08 -8.36
CA LEU A 95 -10.46 -4.78 -7.06
C LEU A 95 -11.26 -3.72 -6.31
N GLU A 96 -11.72 -2.64 -6.97
CA GLU A 96 -12.60 -1.64 -6.36
C GLU A 96 -13.89 -2.26 -5.82
N VAL A 97 -14.53 -3.17 -6.56
CA VAL A 97 -15.71 -3.90 -6.08
C VAL A 97 -15.36 -4.77 -4.86
N SER A 98 -14.19 -5.40 -4.87
CA SER A 98 -13.72 -6.24 -3.77
C SER A 98 -13.46 -5.40 -2.50
N PHE A 99 -12.80 -4.25 -2.66
CA PHE A 99 -12.55 -3.30 -1.57
C PHE A 99 -13.84 -2.69 -1.02
N GLN A 100 -14.80 -2.33 -1.87
CA GLN A 100 -16.12 -1.86 -1.43
C GLN A 100 -16.87 -2.93 -0.64
N LYS A 101 -16.78 -4.20 -1.07
CA LYS A 101 -17.39 -5.33 -0.36
C LYS A 101 -16.76 -5.55 1.03
N ASP A 102 -15.45 -5.34 1.14
CA ASP A 102 -14.71 -5.38 2.41
C ASP A 102 -14.82 -4.06 3.23
N SER A 103 -15.58 -3.06 2.74
CA SER A 103 -15.69 -1.72 3.36
C SER A 103 -14.35 -1.00 3.53
N ILE A 104 -13.39 -1.27 2.66
CA ILE A 104 -12.10 -0.56 2.61
C ILE A 104 -12.31 0.75 1.85
N LEU A 105 -11.89 1.85 2.47
CA LEU A 105 -12.04 3.19 1.90
C LEU A 105 -10.90 3.50 0.90
N GLU A 106 -11.24 4.30 -0.10
CA GLU A 106 -10.26 4.87 -1.03
C GLU A 106 -9.46 5.99 -0.36
N TYR A 107 -8.14 5.94 -0.46
CA TYR A 107 -7.26 7.02 -0.06
C TYR A 107 -7.01 7.98 -1.24
N LYS A 108 -7.52 9.21 -1.09
CA LYS A 108 -7.36 10.30 -2.08
C LYS A 108 -6.18 11.24 -1.79
N GLY A 109 -5.40 10.96 -0.75
CA GLY A 109 -4.26 11.79 -0.36
C GLY A 109 -2.98 11.47 -1.14
N LYS A 110 -1.87 12.08 -0.73
CA LYS A 110 -0.55 11.81 -1.32
C LYS A 110 -0.04 10.46 -0.84
N VAL A 111 0.10 9.51 -1.76
CA VAL A 111 0.67 8.19 -1.46
C VAL A 111 2.19 8.28 -1.39
N ILE A 112 2.76 7.75 -0.31
CA ILE A 112 4.19 7.59 -0.12
C ILE A 112 4.53 6.16 -0.49
N LEU A 113 5.18 5.99 -1.65
CA LEU A 113 5.70 4.72 -2.14
C LEU A 113 7.16 4.54 -1.67
N PRO A 114 7.64 3.30 -1.54
CA PRO A 114 9.06 3.04 -1.36
C PRO A 114 9.81 3.45 -2.64
N VAL A 115 10.75 4.37 -2.51
CA VAL A 115 11.70 4.77 -3.57
C VAL A 115 13.05 4.10 -3.36
#